data_AF-T1EHA9-F1
#
_entry.id   AF-T1EHA9-F1
#
_cell.length_a   1.000
_cell.length_b   1.000
_cell.length_c   1.000
_cell.angle_alpha   90.00
_cell.angle_beta   90.00
_cell.angle_gamma   90.00
#
_symmetry.space_group_name_H-M   'P 1'
#
loop_
_entity.id
_entity.type
_entity.pdbx_description
1 polymer ?
#
loop_
_entity_poly.entity_id
_entity_poly.type
_entity_poly.pdbx_seq_one_letter_code
_entity_poly.pdbx_strand_id
1 'polypeptide(L)' 'TTSTKRKRLINQEQRRAANVRERRRMNNLNKAFDELRDKVPRFEYEKRLSRIDTLKLASEYIIFLNRIL' A
#
# COMPACT_ATOMS: atom_id res chain seq x y z
N THR A 1 28.12 21.15 -35.84
CA THR A 1 27.46 20.06 -35.10
C THR A 1 27.65 20.26 -33.59
N THR A 2 26.77 21.01 -32.94
CA THR A 2 26.83 21.18 -31.47
C THR A 2 25.44 20.99 -30.88
N SER A 3 25.08 19.73 -30.64
CA SER A 3 23.87 19.34 -29.93
C SER A 3 24.03 19.68 -28.45
N THR A 4 23.59 20.86 -28.04
CA THR A 4 23.51 21.25 -26.64
C THR A 4 22.46 20.36 -25.97
N LYS A 5 22.89 19.34 -25.21
CA LYS A 5 22.04 18.52 -24.34
C LYS A 5 21.27 19.45 -23.38
N ARG A 6 20.03 19.79 -23.71
CA ARG A 6 19.11 20.49 -22.79
C ARG A 6 18.95 19.62 -21.54
N LYS A 7 19.53 20.04 -20.41
CA LYS A 7 19.18 19.48 -19.10
C LYS A 7 17.66 19.62 -18.98
N ARG A 8 16.94 18.50 -18.84
CA ARG A 8 15.50 18.50 -18.57
C ARG A 8 15.27 19.32 -17.30
N LEU A 9 14.79 20.55 -17.46
CA LEU A 9 14.30 21.35 -16.35
C LEU A 9 13.12 20.58 -15.77
N ILE A 10 13.27 20.06 -14.55
CA ILE A 10 12.17 19.39 -13.87
C ILE A 10 11.12 20.46 -13.62
N ASN A 11 10.04 20.43 -14.40
CA ASN A 11 8.92 21.34 -14.20
C ASN A 11 8.33 21.04 -12.81
N GLN A 12 8.37 22.03 -11.92
CA GLN A 12 7.89 21.91 -10.55
C GLN A 12 6.41 21.49 -10.50
N GLU A 13 5.62 21.91 -11.48
CA GLU A 13 4.22 21.52 -11.64
C GLU A 13 4.08 20.03 -11.93
N GLN A 14 4.91 19.49 -12.84
CA GLN A 14 4.94 18.05 -13.14
C GLN A 14 5.35 17.23 -11.90
N ARG A 15 6.31 17.74 -11.11
CA ARG A 15 6.70 17.11 -9.84
C ARG A 15 5.56 17.12 -8.81
N ARG A 16 4.86 18.25 -8.67
CA ARG A 16 3.68 18.37 -7.79
C ARG A 16 2.58 17.40 -8.22
N ALA A 17 2.26 17.35 -9.51
CA ALA A 17 1.28 16.42 -10.05
C ALA A 17 1.67 14.95 -9.81
N ALA A 18 2.94 14.59 -9.95
CA ALA A 18 3.44 13.25 -9.63
C ALA A 18 3.27 12.90 -8.14
N ASN A 19 3.61 13.82 -7.24
CA ASN A 19 3.44 13.62 -5.80
C ASN A 19 1.97 13.43 -5.40
N VAL A 20 1.05 14.17 -6.03
CA VAL A 20 -0.40 14.00 -5.81
C VAL A 20 -0.86 12.62 -6.26
N ARG A 21 -0.40 12.15 -7.43
CA ARG A 21 -0.72 10.80 -7.91
C ARG A 21 -0.22 9.72 -6.96
N GLU A 22 1.02 9.82 -6.50
CA GLU A 22 1.58 8.82 -5.58
C GLU A 22 0.88 8.82 -4.22
N ARG A 23 0.50 10.00 -3.71
CA ARG A 23 -0.32 10.11 -2.49
C ARG A 23 -1.67 9.40 -2.66
N ARG A 24 -2.35 9.60 -3.79
CA ARG A 24 -3.62 8.90 -4.10
C ARG A 24 -3.41 7.38 -4.17
N ARG A 25 -2.33 6.93 -4.83
CA ARG A 25 -1.98 5.50 -4.90
C ARG A 25 -1.77 4.91 -3.50
N MET A 26 -1.03 5.61 -2.64
CA MET A 26 -0.80 5.19 -1.25
C MET A 26 -2.05 5.19 -0.40
N ASN A 27 -2.96 6.17 -0.58
CA ASN A 27 -4.25 6.18 0.10
C ASN A 27 -5.08 4.95 -0.27
N ASN A 28 -5.14 4.59 -1.56
CA ASN A 28 -5.84 3.39 -2.01
C ASN A 28 -5.23 2.12 -1.41
N LEU A 29 -3.90 2.02 -1.36
CA LEU A 29 -3.20 0.90 -0.74
C LEU A 29 -3.52 0.80 0.76
N ASN A 30 -3.52 1.93 1.47
CA ASN A 30 -3.86 1.97 2.90
C ASN A 30 -5.30 1.50 3.14
N LYS A 31 -6.24 1.93 2.32
CA LYS A 31 -7.64 1.49 2.41
C LYS A 31 -7.78 -0.02 2.22
N ALA A 32 -7.12 -0.58 1.21
CA ALA A 32 -7.13 -2.03 0.99
C ALA A 32 -6.51 -2.81 2.16
N PHE A 33 -5.46 -2.27 2.80
CA PHE A 33 -4.89 -2.85 4.01
C PHE A 33 -5.84 -2.81 5.20
N ASP A 34 -6.70 -1.80 5.28
CA ASP A 34 -7.70 -1.68 6.34
C ASP A 34 -8.85 -2.66 6.13
N GLU A 35 -9.34 -2.76 4.90
CA GLU A 35 -10.30 -3.78 4.51
C GLU A 35 -9.77 -5.20 4.79
N LEU A 36 -8.49 -5.47 4.54
CA LEU A 36 -7.89 -6.75 4.88
C LEU A 36 -7.87 -7.00 6.40
N ARG A 37 -7.52 -5.99 7.21
CA ARG A 37 -7.52 -6.13 8.68
C ARG A 37 -8.89 -6.47 9.25
N ASP A 38 -9.96 -5.97 8.63
CA ASP A 38 -11.33 -6.24 9.05
C ASP A 38 -11.78 -7.67 8.71
N LYS A 39 -11.11 -8.34 7.76
CA LYS A 39 -11.38 -9.73 7.37
C LYS A 39 -10.52 -10.75 8.11
N VAL A 40 -9.39 -10.32 8.65
CA VAL A 40 -8.49 -11.20 9.39
C VAL A 40 -8.98 -11.33 10.83
N PRO A 41 -9.07 -12.56 11.38
CA PRO A 41 -9.53 -12.77 12.75
C PRO A 41 -8.58 -12.10 13.75
N ARG A 42 -9.16 -11.30 14.65
CA ARG A 42 -8.46 -10.63 15.75
C ARG A 42 -9.41 -10.45 16.93
N PHE A 43 -8.88 -10.28 18.13
CA PHE A 43 -9.71 -9.94 19.28
C PHE A 43 -10.08 -8.45 19.26
N GLU A 44 -11.30 -8.11 19.70
CA GLU A 44 -11.84 -6.74 19.65
C GLU A 44 -10.98 -5.71 20.42
N TYR A 45 -10.31 -6.16 21.49
CA TYR A 45 -9.43 -5.33 22.33
C TYR A 45 -7.96 -5.30 21.88
N GLU A 46 -7.59 -6.03 20.83
CA GLU A 46 -6.22 -6.02 20.34
C GLU A 46 -5.86 -4.71 19.65
N LYS A 47 -4.57 -4.36 19.68
CA LYS A 47 -4.06 -3.22 18.91
C LYS A 47 -4.20 -3.48 17.41
N ARG A 48 -4.33 -2.41 16.63
CA ARG A 48 -4.33 -2.47 15.16
C ARG A 48 -3.03 -3.12 14.66
N LEU A 49 -3.16 -4.16 13.86
CA LEU A 49 -2.02 -4.93 13.34
C LEU A 49 -1.12 -4.10 12.42
N SER A 50 0.19 -4.32 12.51
CA SER A 50 1.16 -3.77 11.56
C SER A 50 0.91 -4.34 10.14
N ARG A 51 1.46 -3.72 9.09
CA ARG A 51 1.30 -4.26 7.72
C ARG A 51 1.88 -5.66 7.59
N ILE A 52 3.03 -5.93 8.21
CA ILE A 52 3.68 -7.24 8.16
C ILE A 52 2.81 -8.28 8.89
N ASP A 53 2.35 -7.95 10.09
CA ASP A 53 1.54 -8.90 10.88
C ASP A 53 0.19 -9.16 10.21
N THR A 54 -0.43 -8.14 9.61
CA THR A 54 -1.67 -8.30 8.83
C THR A 54 -1.47 -9.32 7.70
N LEU A 55 -0.36 -9.24 6.95
CA LEU A 55 -0.10 -10.16 5.85
C LEU A 55 0.20 -11.59 6.33
N LYS A 56 1.00 -11.73 7.40
CA LYS A 56 1.30 -13.04 8.00
C LYS A 56 0.02 -13.72 8.47
N LEU A 57 -0.79 -13.01 9.27
CA LEU A 57 -2.01 -13.55 9.84
C LEU A 57 -3.05 -13.86 8.77
N ALA A 58 -3.16 -13.03 7.73
CA ALA A 58 -4.02 -13.33 6.57
C ALA A 58 -3.61 -14.64 5.87
N SER A 59 -2.30 -14.84 5.64
CA SER A 59 -1.79 -16.06 5.01
C SER A 59 -2.05 -17.30 5.87
N GLU A 60 -1.79 -17.21 7.17
CA GLU A 60 -2.07 -18.29 8.13
C GLU A 60 -3.56 -18.60 8.20
N TYR A 61 -4.41 -17.58 8.15
CA TYR A 61 -5.86 -17.76 8.18
C TYR A 61 -6.40 -18.46 6.93
N ILE A 62 -5.88 -18.12 5.74
CA ILE A 62 -6.23 -18.86 4.51
C ILE A 62 -5.84 -20.34 4.63
N ILE A 63 -4.63 -20.63 5.13
CA ILE A 63 -4.18 -22.02 5.34
C ILE A 63 -5.07 -22.74 6.37
N PHE A 64 -5.44 -22.06 7.45
CA PHE A 64 -6.34 -22.59 8.47
C PHE A 64 -7.70 -22.94 7.88
N LEU A 65 -8.34 -22.01 7.16
CA LEU A 65 -9.63 -22.24 6.51
C LEU A 65 -9.58 -23.41 5.54
N ASN A 66 -8.52 -23.53 4.72
CA ASN A 66 -8.33 -24.66 3.80
C ASN A 66 -8.12 -26.02 4.49
N ARG A 67 -7.80 -26.05 5.79
CA ARG A 67 -7.66 -27.30 6.55
C ARG A 67 -8.96 -27.73 7.23
N ILE A 68 -9.82 -26.78 7.56
CA ILE A 68 -11.05 -27.03 8.32
C ILE A 68 -12.30 -27.11 7.45
N LEU A 69 -12.26 -26.52 6.24
CA LEU A 69 -13.27 -26.61 5.19
C LEU A 69 -12.85 -27.67 4.16
#